data_AF-A0A2V8LJ33-F1
#
_entry.id   AF-A0A2V8LJ33-F1
#
_cell.length_a   1.000
_cell.length_b   1.000
_cell.length_c   1.000
_cell.angle_alpha   90.00
_cell.angle_beta   90.00
_cell.angle_gamma   90.00
#
_symmetry.space_group_name_H-M   'P 1'
#
loop_
_entity.id
_entity.type
_entity.pdbx_description
1 polymer ?
#
loop_
_entity_poly.entity_id
_entity_poly.type
_entity_poly.pdbx_seq_one_letter_code
_entity_poly.pdbx_strand_id
1 'polypeptide(L)'
;MSGDRFITSRRSFIKSAATVLLALPTFVRAQTPLERGGFDERQFPLLREKLLTLLNDERTAAGLNRLELDELACKVGNDHASDMVRGQFLSHWGSDGRTAYLRYSFAGGVDALQENVGSADKIHSFAPNSVIQDFLDMHQAMMNEVPPNDGHRRTILDKYHTHVGFGLAFQGRSLRLDELYLARYLRLDPVPRQAKPKSTIILTGRLLNARHSLHEVDVCYEPLPKAPDIAWLRTPRSLSLPSDYLVLKPRAPAGTSYTDGSLGDFDWGGGRFRVPANMFRSAPGIYTIVFWINLHNTENPFPATEICVRVE
;
A
#
# COMPACT_ATOMS: atom_id res chain seq x y z
N MET A 1 5.88 -5.87 -31.40
CA MET A 1 5.01 -5.98 -30.22
C MET A 1 5.68 -6.90 -29.20
N SER A 2 6.60 -6.36 -28.39
CA SER A 2 7.18 -7.08 -27.26
C SER A 2 6.45 -6.57 -26.03
N GLY A 3 5.46 -7.34 -25.56
CA GLY A 3 4.83 -7.05 -24.27
C GLY A 3 5.85 -7.33 -23.18
N ASP A 4 6.33 -6.28 -22.51
CA ASP A 4 7.01 -6.42 -21.23
C ASP A 4 6.03 -7.13 -20.29
N ARG A 5 6.22 -8.44 -20.11
CA ARG A 5 5.56 -9.18 -19.04
C ARG A 5 6.20 -8.72 -17.75
N PHE A 6 5.68 -7.65 -17.18
CA PHE A 6 6.02 -7.24 -15.82
C PHE A 6 5.59 -8.37 -14.87
N ILE A 7 6.56 -9.17 -14.45
CA ILE A 7 6.36 -10.16 -13.39
C ILE A 7 6.27 -9.40 -12.07
N THR A 8 5.12 -9.50 -11.41
CA THR A 8 4.96 -9.05 -10.02
C THR A 8 5.91 -9.90 -9.17
N SER A 9 6.86 -9.23 -8.52
CA SER A 9 7.92 -9.84 -7.74
C SER A 9 8.06 -9.09 -6.41
N ARG A 10 8.77 -9.67 -5.45
CA ARG A 10 9.11 -9.03 -4.15
C ARG A 10 9.70 -7.63 -4.32
N ARG A 11 10.42 -7.40 -5.43
CA ARG A 11 11.05 -6.13 -5.79
C ARG A 11 10.16 -5.21 -6.63
N SER A 12 9.06 -5.67 -7.22
CA SER A 12 8.23 -4.87 -8.13
C SER A 12 6.83 -4.59 -7.60
N PHE A 13 6.33 -5.37 -6.63
CA PHE A 13 5.00 -5.13 -6.06
C PHE A 13 4.96 -3.85 -5.21
N ILE A 14 5.77 -3.73 -4.15
CA ILE A 14 5.80 -2.50 -3.32
C ILE A 14 6.69 -1.40 -3.93
N LYS A 15 7.00 -1.46 -5.23
CA LYS A 15 7.81 -0.43 -5.86
C LYS A 15 6.97 0.83 -6.09
N SER A 16 6.88 1.68 -5.08
CA SER A 16 6.47 3.07 -5.28
C SER A 16 7.64 3.81 -5.97
N ALA A 17 7.35 4.53 -7.05
CA ALA A 17 8.38 5.29 -7.75
C ALA A 17 8.84 6.49 -6.93
N ALA A 18 10.14 6.78 -7.02
CA ALA A 18 10.66 8.07 -6.62
C ALA A 18 10.39 9.06 -7.76
N THR A 19 9.39 9.93 -7.61
CA THR A 19 9.13 10.99 -8.59
C THR A 19 9.92 12.25 -8.26
N VAL A 20 10.53 12.84 -9.29
CA VAL A 20 11.15 14.18 -9.27
C VAL A 20 10.03 15.22 -9.25
N LEU A 21 10.04 16.12 -8.25
CA LEU A 21 9.15 17.28 -8.21
C LEU A 21 9.30 18.13 -9.48
N LEU A 22 8.24 18.25 -10.28
CA LEU A 22 8.12 19.32 -11.26
C LEU A 22 7.53 20.55 -10.57
N ALA A 23 8.38 21.53 -10.29
CA ALA A 23 7.94 22.86 -9.87
C ALA A 23 7.26 23.56 -11.06
N LEU A 24 5.96 23.84 -10.96
CA LEU A 24 5.25 24.68 -11.92
C LEU A 24 5.65 26.16 -11.72
N PRO A 25 5.81 26.95 -12.80
CA PRO A 25 6.20 28.35 -12.70
C PRO A 25 5.06 29.20 -12.10
N THR A 26 5.40 30.00 -11.08
CA THR A 26 4.49 30.91 -10.38
C THR A 26 4.38 32.25 -11.09
N PHE A 27 3.18 32.68 -11.46
CA PHE A 27 2.88 34.10 -11.71
C PHE A 27 2.47 34.76 -10.40
N VAL A 28 3.20 35.80 -9.99
CA VAL A 28 2.91 36.58 -8.79
C VAL A 28 1.85 37.63 -9.12
N ARG A 29 0.66 37.52 -8.51
CA ARG A 29 -0.24 38.65 -8.29
C ARG A 29 -0.57 38.70 -6.81
N ALA A 30 -0.03 39.71 -6.13
CA ALA A 30 -0.18 39.93 -4.71
C ALA A 30 -1.57 40.49 -4.39
N GLN A 31 -2.46 39.65 -3.87
CA GLN A 31 -3.54 40.01 -2.94
C GLN A 31 -3.81 38.78 -2.06
N THR A 32 -3.73 38.90 -0.74
CA THR A 32 -4.12 37.84 0.20
C THR A 32 -5.55 38.11 0.67
N PRO A 33 -6.57 37.39 0.17
CA PRO A 33 -7.93 37.53 0.68
C PRO A 33 -8.05 36.82 2.03
N LEU A 34 -8.71 37.46 2.99
CA LEU A 34 -9.22 36.82 4.20
C LEU A 34 -10.50 36.05 3.82
N GLU A 35 -10.38 34.76 3.52
CA GLU A 35 -11.53 33.90 3.22
C GLU A 35 -12.15 33.38 4.54
N ARG A 36 -13.41 33.77 4.83
CA ARG A 36 -14.23 33.14 5.87
C ARG A 36 -14.92 31.91 5.26
N GLY A 37 -14.82 30.75 5.92
CA GLY A 37 -15.45 29.49 5.46
C GLY A 37 -14.53 28.54 4.68
N GLY A 38 -13.26 28.43 5.11
CA GLY A 38 -12.25 27.62 4.43
C GLY A 38 -12.49 26.11 4.46
N PHE A 39 -11.71 25.39 3.65
CA PHE A 39 -11.65 23.93 3.64
C PHE A 39 -11.24 23.37 5.01
N ASP A 40 -11.96 22.35 5.47
CA ASP A 40 -11.67 21.58 6.68
C ASP A 40 -12.08 20.10 6.52
N GLU A 41 -12.00 19.34 7.61
CA GLU A 41 -12.26 17.89 7.59
C GLU A 41 -13.72 17.55 7.22
N ARG A 42 -14.68 18.49 7.36
CA ARG A 42 -16.09 18.26 7.00
C ARG A 42 -16.26 18.05 5.49
N GLN A 43 -15.33 18.53 4.67
CA GLN A 43 -15.34 18.30 3.23
C GLN A 43 -14.65 16.98 2.82
N PHE A 44 -14.00 16.25 3.73
CA PHE A 44 -13.29 15.01 3.37
C PHE A 44 -14.18 13.93 2.74
N PRO A 45 -15.42 13.67 3.22
CA PRO A 45 -16.29 12.69 2.57
C PRO A 45 -16.59 13.04 1.10
N LEU A 46 -16.91 14.31 0.81
CA LEU A 46 -17.16 14.79 -0.55
C LEU A 46 -15.91 14.69 -1.43
N LEU A 47 -14.74 15.05 -0.89
CA LEU A 47 -13.48 14.95 -1.63
C LEU A 47 -13.14 13.49 -1.96
N ARG A 48 -13.33 12.56 -1.02
CA ARG A 48 -13.13 11.13 -1.23
C ARG A 48 -14.05 10.57 -2.30
N GLU A 49 -15.32 10.97 -2.31
CA GLU A 49 -16.27 10.59 -3.37
C GLU A 49 -15.82 11.08 -4.75
N LYS A 50 -15.33 12.32 -4.85
CA LYS A 50 -14.80 12.89 -6.10
C LYS A 50 -13.54 12.17 -6.57
N LEU A 51 -12.58 11.92 -5.68
CA LEU A 51 -11.37 11.16 -5.99
C LEU A 51 -11.69 9.73 -6.44
N LEU A 52 -12.59 9.05 -5.73
CA LEU A 52 -13.03 7.70 -6.09
C LEU A 52 -13.71 7.67 -7.46
N THR A 53 -14.53 8.67 -7.77
CA THR A 53 -15.19 8.78 -9.08
C THR A 53 -14.17 8.96 -10.18
N LEU A 54 -13.26 9.93 -10.04
CA LEU A 54 -12.19 10.19 -11.01
C LEU A 54 -11.33 8.94 -11.27
N LEU A 55 -10.79 8.35 -10.20
CA LEU A 55 -9.99 7.11 -10.26
C LEU A 55 -10.75 5.97 -10.97
N ASN A 56 -12.02 5.78 -10.64
CA ASN A 56 -12.79 4.69 -11.22
C ASN A 56 -13.13 4.92 -12.69
N ASP A 57 -13.31 6.17 -13.13
CA ASP A 57 -13.53 6.50 -14.53
C ASP A 57 -12.25 6.24 -15.35
N GLU A 58 -11.09 6.61 -14.80
CA GLU A 58 -9.77 6.31 -15.39
C GLU A 58 -9.50 4.80 -15.47
N ARG A 59 -9.78 4.05 -14.40
CA ARG A 59 -9.64 2.58 -14.39
C ARG A 59 -10.60 1.92 -15.38
N THR A 60 -11.85 2.40 -15.47
CA THR A 60 -12.83 1.88 -16.43
C THR A 60 -12.38 2.16 -17.86
N ALA A 61 -11.84 3.35 -18.16
CA ALA A 61 -11.26 3.67 -19.46
C ALA A 61 -10.07 2.78 -19.82
N ALA A 62 -9.33 2.29 -18.82
CA ALA A 62 -8.26 1.31 -18.98
C ALA A 62 -8.75 -0.16 -19.03
N GLY A 63 -10.05 -0.42 -18.96
CA GLY A 63 -10.63 -1.77 -18.97
C GLY A 63 -10.46 -2.53 -17.65
N LEU A 64 -10.23 -1.83 -16.54
CA LEU A 64 -10.03 -2.39 -15.21
C LEU A 64 -11.31 -2.30 -14.37
N ASN A 65 -11.38 -3.13 -13.33
CA ASN A 65 -12.47 -3.07 -12.36
C ASN A 65 -12.42 -1.78 -11.55
N ARG A 66 -13.60 -1.26 -11.23
CA ARG A 66 -13.80 -0.18 -10.26
C ARG A 66 -13.38 -0.65 -8.86
N LEU A 67 -12.83 0.25 -8.07
CA LEU A 67 -12.45 0.05 -6.68
C LEU A 67 -13.55 0.55 -5.74
N GLU A 68 -13.60 -0.03 -4.55
CA GLU A 68 -14.43 0.40 -3.44
C GLU A 68 -13.62 1.23 -2.42
N LEU A 69 -14.25 2.18 -1.75
CA LEU A 69 -13.58 2.95 -0.70
C LEU A 69 -13.40 2.07 0.55
N ASP A 70 -12.21 2.11 1.15
CA ASP A 70 -11.92 1.44 2.41
C ASP A 70 -11.72 2.45 3.55
N GLU A 71 -12.55 2.36 4.58
CA GLU A 71 -12.55 3.29 5.71
C GLU A 71 -11.28 3.19 6.55
N LEU A 72 -10.75 1.98 6.76
CA LEU A 72 -9.54 1.78 7.54
C LEU A 72 -8.33 2.37 6.81
N ALA A 73 -8.21 2.12 5.51
CA ALA A 73 -7.16 2.71 4.68
C ALA A 73 -7.30 4.24 4.62
N CYS A 74 -8.51 4.79 4.53
CA CYS A 74 -8.73 6.24 4.62
C CYS A 74 -8.23 6.82 5.96
N LYS A 75 -8.48 6.12 7.07
CA LYS A 75 -8.00 6.54 8.38
C LYS A 75 -6.48 6.48 8.47
N VAL A 76 -5.88 5.37 8.06
CA VAL A 76 -4.42 5.17 8.07
C VAL A 76 -3.72 6.20 7.19
N GLY A 77 -4.28 6.47 6.00
CA GLY A 77 -3.78 7.50 5.10
C GLY A 77 -3.92 8.90 5.68
N ASN A 78 -5.02 9.22 6.38
CA ASN A 78 -5.17 10.51 7.06
C ASN A 78 -4.09 10.71 8.13
N ASP A 79 -3.81 9.67 8.91
CA ASP A 79 -2.79 9.71 9.97
C ASP A 79 -1.40 9.99 9.36
N HIS A 80 -1.07 9.34 8.22
CA HIS A 80 0.20 9.55 7.51
C HIS A 80 0.27 10.90 6.77
N ALA A 81 -0.78 11.30 6.07
CA ALA A 81 -0.88 12.63 5.44
C ALA A 81 -0.71 13.75 6.48
N SER A 82 -1.30 13.58 7.67
CA SER A 82 -1.15 14.50 8.79
C SER A 82 0.27 14.54 9.34
N ASP A 83 0.95 13.39 9.39
CA ASP A 83 2.35 13.30 9.78
C ASP A 83 3.26 14.02 8.76
N MET A 84 3.05 13.77 7.47
CA MET A 84 3.77 14.42 6.37
C MET A 84 3.60 15.95 6.37
N VAL A 85 2.38 16.44 6.59
CA VAL A 85 2.11 17.90 6.55
C VAL A 85 2.72 18.59 7.78
N ARG A 86 2.59 17.99 8.97
CA ARG A 86 3.16 18.51 10.22
C ARG A 86 4.69 18.48 10.20
N GLY A 87 5.27 17.39 9.70
CA GLY A 87 6.72 17.21 9.60
C GLY A 87 7.36 17.90 8.39
N GLN A 88 6.56 18.50 7.50
CA GLN A 88 7.01 19.13 6.26
C GLN A 88 7.93 18.21 5.43
N PHE A 89 7.46 17.00 5.17
CA PHE A 89 8.11 16.03 4.29
C PHE A 89 7.09 15.35 3.35
N LEU A 90 7.59 14.57 2.40
CA LEU A 90 6.80 13.69 1.53
C LEU A 90 7.57 12.37 1.43
N SER A 91 7.01 11.29 1.98
CA SER A 91 7.70 10.01 2.09
C SER A 91 6.73 8.86 2.25
N HIS A 92 7.13 7.65 1.85
CA HIS A 92 6.43 6.41 2.18
C HIS A 92 6.65 5.95 3.63
N TRP A 93 7.61 6.56 4.33
CA TRP A 93 7.90 6.32 5.74
C TRP A 93 7.29 7.43 6.59
N GLY A 94 6.70 7.05 7.72
CA GLY A 94 6.31 8.01 8.76
C GLY A 94 7.53 8.52 9.54
N SER A 95 7.32 9.56 10.33
CA SER A 95 8.27 10.09 11.31
C SER A 95 8.65 9.07 12.40
N ASP A 96 7.85 8.03 12.57
CA ASP A 96 8.14 6.87 13.44
C ASP A 96 8.91 5.74 12.74
N GLY A 97 9.24 5.91 11.45
CA GLY A 97 9.97 4.94 10.64
C GLY A 97 9.14 3.81 10.05
N ARG A 98 7.81 3.80 10.25
CA ARG A 98 6.93 2.75 9.68
C ARG A 98 6.60 3.02 8.22
N THR A 99 6.57 1.97 7.40
CA THR A 99 6.08 1.97 6.02
C THR A 99 4.56 1.81 5.97
N ALA A 100 3.97 1.99 4.79
CA ALA A 100 2.53 1.88 4.56
C ALA A 100 1.93 0.55 5.04
N TYR A 101 2.53 -0.59 4.69
CA TYR A 101 2.06 -1.91 5.12
C TYR A 101 2.18 -2.10 6.64
N LEU A 102 3.23 -1.56 7.29
CA LEU A 102 3.32 -1.58 8.75
C LEU A 102 2.20 -0.75 9.38
N ARG A 103 1.96 0.47 8.88
CA ARG A 103 0.89 1.37 9.38
C ARG A 103 -0.48 0.72 9.24
N TYR A 104 -0.80 0.21 8.06
CA TYR A 104 -2.08 -0.43 7.79
C TYR A 104 -2.29 -1.70 8.63
N SER A 105 -1.27 -2.56 8.69
CA SER A 105 -1.38 -3.83 9.38
C SER A 105 -1.54 -3.68 10.89
N PHE A 106 -0.78 -2.78 11.52
CA PHE A 106 -0.93 -2.50 12.96
C PHE A 106 -2.21 -1.73 13.31
N ALA A 107 -2.84 -1.07 12.33
CA ALA A 107 -4.19 -0.52 12.49
C ALA A 107 -5.30 -1.57 12.39
N GLY A 108 -4.97 -2.83 12.12
CA GLY A 108 -5.90 -3.95 12.00
C GLY A 108 -6.08 -4.48 10.57
N GLY A 109 -5.48 -3.81 9.59
CA GLY A 109 -5.50 -4.22 8.20
C GLY A 109 -4.78 -5.55 7.97
N VAL A 110 -5.16 -6.24 6.90
CA VAL A 110 -4.52 -7.51 6.50
C VAL A 110 -4.25 -7.61 5.00
N ASP A 111 -4.99 -6.87 4.18
CA ASP A 111 -4.82 -6.83 2.73
C ASP A 111 -3.42 -6.32 2.36
N ALA A 112 -2.85 -6.86 1.27
CA ALA A 112 -1.63 -6.29 0.69
C ALA A 112 -1.97 -4.94 0.08
N LEU A 113 -1.01 -4.01 0.11
CA LEU A 113 -1.23 -2.67 -0.42
C LEU A 113 -0.09 -2.12 -1.27
N GLN A 114 -0.43 -1.12 -2.09
CA GLN A 114 0.49 -0.19 -2.70
C GLN A 114 0.12 1.23 -2.29
N GLU A 115 1.10 2.13 -2.28
CA GLU A 115 0.92 3.51 -1.82
C GLU A 115 1.45 4.50 -2.86
N ASN A 116 0.63 5.51 -3.15
CA ASN A 116 1.04 6.74 -3.80
C ASN A 116 0.91 7.91 -2.82
N VAL A 117 1.89 8.82 -2.81
CA VAL A 117 1.84 10.03 -1.98
C VAL A 117 2.02 11.27 -2.84
N GLY A 118 1.22 12.30 -2.57
CA GLY A 118 1.28 13.58 -3.25
C GLY A 118 1.37 14.76 -2.28
N SER A 119 1.92 15.87 -2.76
CA SER A 119 1.91 17.16 -2.06
C SER A 119 1.61 18.32 -2.98
N ALA A 120 0.88 19.31 -2.46
CA ALA A 120 0.85 20.67 -3.01
C ALA A 120 1.21 21.66 -1.89
N ASP A 121 2.17 22.54 -2.14
CA ASP A 121 2.59 23.57 -1.20
C ASP A 121 2.31 24.96 -1.78
N LYS A 122 2.04 25.93 -0.89
CA LYS A 122 1.71 27.31 -1.24
C LYS A 122 0.41 27.47 -2.05
N ILE A 123 -0.57 26.59 -1.84
CA ILE A 123 -1.89 26.63 -2.52
C ILE A 123 -2.49 28.04 -2.51
N HIS A 124 -3.15 28.46 -3.60
CA HIS A 124 -3.48 29.87 -3.79
C HIS A 124 -4.68 30.35 -2.96
N SER A 125 -5.73 29.53 -2.86
CA SER A 125 -6.99 29.83 -2.18
C SER A 125 -7.28 28.77 -1.09
N PHE A 126 -8.08 29.15 -0.09
CA PHE A 126 -8.59 28.27 0.94
C PHE A 126 -10.08 27.91 0.73
N ALA A 127 -10.68 28.43 -0.35
CA ALA A 127 -12.05 28.15 -0.71
C ALA A 127 -12.21 26.64 -0.92
N PRO A 128 -13.24 26.01 -0.32
CA PRO A 128 -13.40 24.56 -0.37
C PRO A 128 -13.29 23.95 -1.78
N ASN A 129 -13.92 24.57 -2.79
CA ASN A 129 -13.87 24.08 -4.17
C ASN A 129 -12.46 24.16 -4.78
N SER A 130 -11.68 25.20 -4.44
CA SER A 130 -10.30 25.34 -4.92
C SER A 130 -9.39 24.29 -4.28
N VAL A 131 -9.50 24.08 -2.98
CA VAL A 131 -8.70 23.05 -2.28
C VAL A 131 -9.08 21.64 -2.76
N ILE A 132 -10.38 21.38 -2.97
CA ILE A 132 -10.84 20.12 -3.58
C ILE A 132 -10.20 19.93 -4.96
N GLN A 133 -10.17 20.97 -5.79
CA GLN A 133 -9.54 20.90 -7.11
C GLN A 133 -8.03 20.64 -7.01
N ASP A 134 -7.32 21.27 -6.08
CA ASP A 134 -5.89 21.03 -5.87
C ASP A 134 -5.61 19.54 -5.56
N PHE A 135 -6.45 18.89 -4.74
CA PHE A 135 -6.35 17.45 -4.49
C PHE A 135 -6.64 16.58 -5.74
N LEU A 136 -7.64 16.94 -6.53
CA LEU A 136 -7.95 16.25 -7.79
C LEU A 136 -6.80 16.38 -8.79
N ASP A 137 -6.20 17.57 -8.89
CA ASP A 137 -5.07 17.84 -9.77
C ASP A 137 -3.82 17.04 -9.34
N MET A 138 -3.61 16.86 -8.03
CA MET A 138 -2.54 16.00 -7.51
C MET A 138 -2.71 14.54 -7.96
N HIS A 139 -3.92 13.98 -7.85
CA HIS A 139 -4.23 12.64 -8.36
C HIS A 139 -4.02 12.56 -9.88
N GLN A 140 -4.57 13.52 -10.61
CA GLN A 140 -4.48 13.55 -12.07
C GLN A 140 -3.02 13.66 -12.55
N ALA A 141 -2.17 14.40 -11.84
CA ALA A 141 -0.74 14.49 -12.14
C ALA A 141 -0.04 13.12 -11.99
N MET A 142 -0.35 12.37 -10.91
CA MET A 142 0.14 11.00 -10.72
C MET A 142 -0.35 10.05 -11.82
N MET A 143 -1.61 10.16 -12.23
CA MET A 143 -2.15 9.36 -13.34
C MET A 143 -1.52 9.72 -14.69
N ASN A 144 -1.17 10.98 -14.92
CA ASN A 144 -0.60 11.47 -16.19
C ASN A 144 0.90 11.23 -16.34
N GLU A 145 1.56 10.62 -15.34
CA GLU A 145 2.96 10.25 -15.46
C GLU A 145 3.21 9.30 -16.66
N VAL A 146 4.39 9.42 -17.27
CA VAL A 146 4.78 8.63 -18.45
C VAL A 146 6.10 7.89 -18.21
N PRO A 147 6.31 6.70 -18.83
CA PRO A 147 7.54 5.94 -18.67
C PRO A 147 8.80 6.76 -18.97
N PRO A 148 9.91 6.52 -18.26
CA PRO A 148 10.11 5.50 -17.21
C PRO A 148 9.69 5.93 -15.80
N ASN A 149 9.18 7.16 -15.63
CA ASN A 149 8.88 7.75 -14.33
C ASN A 149 7.36 7.73 -14.07
N ASP A 150 6.73 6.57 -14.25
CA ASP A 150 5.28 6.36 -14.20
C ASP A 150 4.83 5.43 -13.06
N GLY A 151 5.60 5.36 -11.98
CA GLY A 151 5.26 4.42 -10.90
C GLY A 151 3.92 4.72 -10.25
N HIS A 152 3.51 5.99 -10.11
CA HIS A 152 2.20 6.28 -9.54
C HIS A 152 1.08 5.85 -10.48
N ARG A 153 1.20 6.14 -11.78
CA ARG A 153 0.27 5.66 -12.81
C ARG A 153 0.17 4.14 -12.80
N ARG A 154 1.30 3.44 -12.67
CA ARG A 154 1.34 1.97 -12.61
C ARG A 154 0.62 1.41 -11.38
N THR A 155 0.76 2.05 -10.22
CA THR A 155 -0.02 1.73 -9.02
C THR A 155 -1.52 1.97 -9.26
N ILE A 156 -1.91 3.16 -9.76
CA ILE A 156 -3.31 3.51 -10.05
C ILE A 156 -3.98 2.47 -10.96
N LEU A 157 -3.23 1.96 -11.95
CA LEU A 157 -3.67 1.00 -12.94
C LEU A 157 -3.36 -0.46 -12.60
N ASP A 158 -2.90 -0.77 -11.38
CA ASP A 158 -2.69 -2.17 -11.02
C ASP A 158 -4.04 -2.90 -10.96
N LYS A 159 -4.12 -3.99 -11.72
CA LYS A 159 -5.34 -4.79 -11.92
C LYS A 159 -5.73 -5.61 -10.68
N TYR A 160 -4.81 -5.79 -9.73
CA TYR A 160 -5.04 -6.55 -8.52
C TYR A 160 -5.68 -5.71 -7.41
N HIS A 161 -5.86 -4.41 -7.61
CA HIS A 161 -6.59 -3.59 -6.66
C HIS A 161 -8.08 -3.88 -6.67
N THR A 162 -8.65 -3.86 -5.47
CA THR A 162 -10.08 -4.08 -5.19
C THR A 162 -10.66 -2.92 -4.38
N HIS A 163 -9.86 -2.28 -3.54
CA HIS A 163 -10.27 -1.15 -2.71
C HIS A 163 -9.20 -0.06 -2.74
N VAL A 164 -9.57 1.13 -2.29
CA VAL A 164 -8.67 2.28 -2.12
C VAL A 164 -9.04 3.07 -0.86
N GLY A 165 -8.05 3.61 -0.16
CA GLY A 165 -8.24 4.63 0.86
C GLY A 165 -7.56 5.94 0.47
N PHE A 166 -8.23 7.06 0.71
CA PHE A 166 -7.65 8.40 0.50
C PHE A 166 -7.43 9.11 1.84
N GLY A 167 -6.16 9.29 2.16
CA GLY A 167 -5.62 10.09 3.22
C GLY A 167 -5.48 11.55 2.80
N LEU A 168 -6.03 12.46 3.61
CA LEU A 168 -6.11 13.87 3.31
C LEU A 168 -5.60 14.66 4.51
N ALA A 169 -4.68 15.59 4.27
CA ALA A 169 -4.30 16.56 5.28
C ALA A 169 -4.07 17.95 4.66
N PHE A 170 -4.43 18.97 5.44
CA PHE A 170 -4.28 20.37 5.08
C PHE A 170 -3.80 21.15 6.31
N GLN A 171 -2.67 21.83 6.20
CA GLN A 171 -2.13 22.69 7.25
C GLN A 171 -1.45 23.91 6.64
N GLY A 172 -1.85 25.11 7.08
CA GLY A 172 -1.31 26.35 6.53
C GLY A 172 -1.66 26.48 5.06
N ARG A 173 -0.67 26.39 4.16
CA ARG A 173 -0.86 26.37 2.69
C ARG A 173 -0.32 25.09 2.06
N SER A 174 -0.23 24.02 2.85
CA SER A 174 0.31 22.73 2.43
C SER A 174 -0.77 21.66 2.49
N LEU A 175 -0.87 20.89 1.41
CA LEU A 175 -1.73 19.72 1.25
C LEU A 175 -0.89 18.46 1.17
N ARG A 176 -1.42 17.37 1.69
CA ARG A 176 -0.88 16.01 1.54
C ARG A 176 -2.00 15.05 1.18
N LEU A 177 -1.77 14.28 0.12
CA LEU A 177 -2.61 13.18 -0.33
C LEU A 177 -1.85 11.88 -0.14
N ASP A 178 -2.51 10.89 0.43
CA ASP A 178 -1.99 9.53 0.57
C ASP A 178 -3.02 8.54 0.02
N GLU A 179 -2.66 7.78 -1.00
CA GLU A 179 -3.56 6.85 -1.68
C GLU A 179 -3.10 5.41 -1.42
N LEU A 180 -3.89 4.68 -0.62
CA LEU A 180 -3.61 3.30 -0.24
C LEU A 180 -4.49 2.36 -1.05
N TYR A 181 -3.89 1.61 -1.97
CA TYR A 181 -4.59 0.68 -2.84
C TYR A 181 -4.50 -0.75 -2.32
N LEU A 182 -5.63 -1.42 -2.10
CA LEU A 182 -5.69 -2.70 -1.41
C LEU A 182 -6.05 -3.87 -2.33
N ALA A 183 -5.42 -5.03 -2.08
CA ALA A 183 -5.71 -6.31 -2.74
C ALA A 183 -6.44 -7.27 -1.78
N ARG A 184 -7.77 -7.22 -1.72
CA ARG A 184 -8.62 -8.02 -0.83
C ARG A 184 -9.08 -9.31 -1.50
N TYR A 185 -8.34 -10.40 -1.29
CA TYR A 185 -8.66 -11.70 -1.90
C TYR A 185 -8.80 -12.87 -0.92
N LEU A 186 -8.50 -12.65 0.35
CA LEU A 186 -8.62 -13.67 1.37
C LEU A 186 -9.17 -13.09 2.68
N ARG A 187 -9.75 -13.96 3.49
CA ARG A 187 -10.14 -13.67 4.87
C ARG A 187 -9.25 -14.49 5.78
N LEU A 188 -8.63 -13.84 6.75
CA LEU A 188 -7.91 -14.48 7.83
C LEU A 188 -8.82 -14.61 9.06
N ASP A 189 -8.60 -15.66 9.82
CA ASP A 189 -9.00 -15.70 11.21
C ASP A 189 -8.11 -14.72 12.02
N PRO A 190 -8.50 -14.31 13.24
CA PRO A 190 -7.72 -13.38 14.03
C PRO A 190 -6.24 -13.79 14.17
N VAL A 191 -5.33 -12.91 13.76
CA VAL A 191 -3.88 -13.15 13.78
C VAL A 191 -3.25 -12.47 15.00
N PRO A 192 -2.40 -13.16 15.79
CA PRO A 192 -1.61 -12.53 16.83
C PRO A 192 -0.74 -11.39 16.27
N ARG A 193 -0.81 -10.21 16.87
CA ARG A 193 0.02 -9.06 16.47
C ARG A 193 1.34 -8.95 17.23
N GLN A 194 1.53 -9.85 18.20
CA GLN A 194 2.74 -9.99 18.99
C GLN A 194 3.09 -11.48 19.11
N ALA A 195 4.38 -11.80 19.08
CA ALA A 195 4.88 -13.15 19.31
C ALA A 195 6.28 -13.12 19.95
N LYS A 196 6.76 -14.27 20.42
CA LYS A 196 8.11 -14.41 20.97
C LYS A 196 9.12 -14.80 19.88
N PRO A 197 10.40 -14.44 20.01
CA PRO A 197 11.44 -14.92 19.10
C PRO A 197 11.42 -16.45 18.99
N LYS A 198 11.69 -16.98 17.80
CA LYS A 198 11.67 -18.41 17.47
C LYS A 198 10.33 -19.13 17.63
N SER A 199 9.28 -18.45 18.08
CA SER A 199 7.95 -19.06 18.15
C SER A 199 7.34 -19.26 16.76
N THR A 200 6.37 -20.18 16.68
CA THR A 200 5.58 -20.40 15.47
C THR A 200 4.16 -19.93 15.73
N ILE A 201 3.65 -19.05 14.87
CA ILE A 201 2.24 -18.67 14.86
C ILE A 201 1.51 -19.45 13.78
N ILE A 202 0.26 -19.80 14.03
CA ILE A 202 -0.58 -20.50 13.04
C ILE A 202 -1.54 -19.47 12.43
N LEU A 203 -1.43 -19.25 11.13
CA LEU A 203 -2.37 -18.44 10.37
C LEU A 203 -3.37 -19.34 9.67
N THR A 204 -4.65 -19.12 9.93
CA THR A 204 -5.76 -19.82 9.28
C THR A 204 -6.66 -18.83 8.57
N GLY A 205 -7.36 -19.31 7.56
CA GLY A 205 -8.23 -18.48 6.75
C GLY A 205 -8.69 -19.16 5.48
N ARG A 206 -9.23 -18.34 4.57
CA ARG A 206 -9.73 -18.81 3.27
C ARG A 206 -9.58 -17.76 2.17
N LEU A 207 -9.41 -18.19 0.93
CA LEU A 207 -9.61 -17.33 -0.23
C LEU A 207 -11.09 -16.96 -0.35
N LEU A 208 -11.36 -15.73 -0.77
CA LEU A 208 -12.74 -15.26 -1.04
C LEU A 208 -13.30 -15.89 -2.31
N ASN A 209 -12.44 -16.24 -3.27
CA ASN A 209 -12.78 -17.03 -4.45
C ASN A 209 -11.99 -18.35 -4.44
N ALA A 210 -12.68 -19.47 -4.26
CA ALA A 210 -12.06 -20.80 -4.18
C ALA A 210 -11.43 -21.29 -5.50
N ARG A 211 -11.65 -20.58 -6.63
CA ARG A 211 -10.98 -20.85 -7.91
C ARG A 211 -9.58 -20.26 -8.00
N HIS A 212 -9.26 -19.31 -7.12
CA HIS A 212 -7.88 -18.83 -6.98
C HIS A 212 -7.05 -19.89 -6.25
N SER A 213 -5.73 -19.85 -6.42
CA SER A 213 -4.83 -20.76 -5.72
C SER A 213 -3.85 -19.98 -4.86
N LEU A 214 -3.52 -20.56 -3.70
CA LEU A 214 -2.45 -20.07 -2.83
C LEU A 214 -1.12 -20.59 -3.40
N HIS A 215 -0.24 -19.68 -3.81
CA HIS A 215 1.02 -20.00 -4.46
C HIS A 215 2.13 -20.27 -3.42
N GLU A 216 2.42 -19.29 -2.58
CA GLU A 216 3.41 -19.38 -1.51
C GLU A 216 3.08 -18.37 -0.39
N VAL A 217 3.76 -18.49 0.74
CA VAL A 217 3.71 -17.50 1.83
C VAL A 217 5.13 -17.09 2.18
N ASP A 218 5.43 -15.80 2.03
CA ASP A 218 6.69 -15.25 2.53
C ASP A 218 6.54 -14.84 3.99
N VAL A 219 7.54 -15.16 4.79
CA VAL A 219 7.69 -14.67 6.17
C VAL A 219 8.92 -13.76 6.18
N CYS A 220 8.70 -12.47 5.92
CA CYS A 220 9.74 -11.45 5.87
C CYS A 220 10.07 -10.95 7.27
N TYR A 221 11.34 -10.69 7.54
CA TYR A 221 11.84 -10.07 8.77
C TYR A 221 12.46 -8.71 8.47
N GLU A 222 12.16 -7.72 9.30
CA GLU A 222 12.88 -6.46 9.37
C GLU A 222 13.12 -6.04 10.85
N PRO A 223 14.20 -5.32 11.16
CA PRO A 223 14.40 -4.76 12.50
C PRO A 223 13.24 -3.84 12.90
N LEU A 224 13.05 -3.65 14.21
CA LEU A 224 12.06 -2.68 14.70
C LEU A 224 12.31 -1.29 14.07
N PRO A 225 11.25 -0.62 13.58
CA PRO A 225 11.38 0.69 12.95
C PRO A 225 11.95 1.70 13.95
N LYS A 226 12.84 2.56 13.45
CA LYS A 226 13.40 3.68 14.20
C LYS A 226 12.99 4.96 13.51
N ALA A 227 12.68 5.98 14.30
CA ALA A 227 12.42 7.32 13.80
C ALA A 227 13.63 7.79 12.96
N PRO A 228 13.46 8.07 11.66
CA PRO A 228 14.52 8.59 10.81
C PRO A 228 14.69 10.09 11.01
N ASP A 229 15.82 10.64 10.57
CA ASP A 229 15.98 12.09 10.48
C ASP A 229 14.98 12.69 9.49
N ILE A 230 14.44 13.88 9.77
CA ILE A 230 13.50 14.56 8.85
C ILE A 230 14.14 14.80 7.47
N ALA A 231 15.44 15.08 7.40
CA ALA A 231 16.15 15.23 6.12
C ALA A 231 16.14 13.92 5.30
N TRP A 232 16.18 12.78 5.98
CA TRP A 232 16.08 11.47 5.34
C TRP A 232 14.70 11.26 4.71
N LEU A 233 13.63 11.69 5.40
CA LEU A 233 12.25 11.62 4.91
C LEU A 233 11.97 12.54 3.72
N ARG A 234 12.76 13.62 3.55
CA ARG A 234 12.64 14.54 2.41
C ARG A 234 13.33 14.04 1.13
N THR A 235 14.04 12.91 1.21
CA THR A 235 14.74 12.32 0.06
C THR A 235 13.89 11.20 -0.52
N PRO A 236 13.49 11.27 -1.81
CA PRO A 236 12.75 10.20 -2.47
C PRO A 236 13.51 8.87 -2.44
N ARG A 237 12.79 7.78 -2.12
CA ARG A 237 13.36 6.43 -1.96
C ARG A 237 12.37 5.39 -2.45
N SER A 238 12.89 4.35 -3.09
CA SER A 238 12.08 3.19 -3.45
C SER A 238 11.86 2.28 -2.25
N LEU A 239 10.66 1.72 -2.17
CA LEU A 239 10.27 0.72 -1.19
C LEU A 239 10.27 -0.68 -1.83
N SER A 240 10.55 -1.71 -1.02
CA SER A 240 10.38 -3.11 -1.37
C SER A 240 10.09 -3.92 -0.11
N LEU A 241 9.61 -5.15 -0.26
CA LEU A 241 9.56 -6.10 0.86
C LEU A 241 10.97 -6.37 1.41
N PRO A 242 11.10 -6.72 2.71
CA PRO A 242 12.39 -7.05 3.30
C PRO A 242 13.08 -8.22 2.57
N SER A 243 14.40 -8.13 2.44
CA SER A 243 15.21 -9.16 1.76
C SER A 243 15.56 -10.36 2.64
N ASP A 244 15.33 -10.26 3.94
CA ASP A 244 15.51 -11.36 4.89
C ASP A 244 14.16 -12.06 5.10
N TYR A 245 13.97 -13.22 4.46
CA TYR A 245 12.67 -13.92 4.48
C TYR A 245 12.82 -15.44 4.36
N LEU A 246 11.78 -16.14 4.80
CA LEU A 246 11.53 -17.54 4.46
C LEU A 246 10.41 -17.63 3.44
N VAL A 247 10.48 -18.62 2.55
CA VAL A 247 9.38 -18.98 1.65
C VAL A 247 8.76 -20.27 2.16
N LEU A 248 7.46 -20.24 2.42
CA LEU A 248 6.68 -21.42 2.74
C LEU A 248 5.87 -21.82 1.51
N LYS A 249 5.85 -23.12 1.18
CA LYS A 249 5.11 -23.67 0.04
C LYS A 249 3.93 -24.54 0.51
N PRO A 250 2.82 -24.60 -0.24
CA PRO A 250 1.77 -25.57 0.05
C PRO A 250 2.32 -26.99 -0.05
N ARG A 251 1.71 -27.96 0.65
CA ARG A 251 2.11 -29.35 0.50
C ARG A 251 1.95 -29.82 -0.95
N ALA A 252 2.98 -30.49 -1.45
CA ALA A 252 2.94 -31.12 -2.75
C ALA A 252 1.83 -32.21 -2.78
N PRO A 253 1.18 -32.44 -3.93
CA PRO A 253 0.25 -33.55 -4.10
C PRO A 253 0.84 -34.88 -3.63
N ALA A 254 -0.02 -35.80 -3.16
CA ALA A 254 0.43 -37.11 -2.70
C ALA A 254 1.26 -37.82 -3.79
N GLY A 255 2.46 -38.26 -3.41
CA GLY A 255 3.40 -38.94 -4.32
C GLY A 255 4.28 -38.00 -5.15
N THR A 256 4.20 -36.68 -4.97
CA THR A 256 5.08 -35.71 -5.65
C THR A 256 5.92 -34.91 -4.65
N SER A 257 6.94 -34.21 -5.15
CA SER A 257 7.80 -33.30 -4.39
C SER A 257 8.18 -32.10 -5.25
N TYR A 258 8.65 -31.04 -4.61
CA TYR A 258 9.25 -29.92 -5.31
C TYR A 258 10.62 -30.30 -5.88
N THR A 259 11.16 -29.47 -6.78
CA THR A 259 12.48 -29.69 -7.40
C THR A 259 13.63 -29.73 -6.40
N ASP A 260 13.45 -29.13 -5.22
CA ASP A 260 14.38 -29.17 -4.08
C ASP A 260 14.18 -30.41 -3.18
N GLY A 261 13.27 -31.32 -3.54
CA GLY A 261 12.92 -32.52 -2.78
C GLY A 261 12.01 -32.28 -1.58
N SER A 262 11.62 -31.03 -1.29
CA SER A 262 10.69 -30.73 -0.20
C SER A 262 9.27 -31.20 -0.52
N LEU A 263 8.51 -31.50 0.53
CA LEU A 263 7.09 -31.86 0.44
C LEU A 263 6.17 -30.65 0.63
N GLY A 264 6.72 -29.45 0.83
CA GLY A 264 6.01 -28.24 1.25
C GLY A 264 5.81 -28.13 2.77
N ASP A 265 5.36 -26.97 3.20
CA ASP A 265 5.40 -26.50 4.59
C ASP A 265 4.01 -26.44 5.24
N PHE A 266 2.95 -26.27 4.45
CA PHE A 266 1.61 -26.02 4.98
C PHE A 266 0.48 -26.71 4.21
N ASP A 267 -0.61 -26.95 4.93
CA ASP A 267 -1.81 -27.56 4.35
C ASP A 267 -2.70 -26.49 3.72
N TRP A 268 -3.18 -26.79 2.52
CA TRP A 268 -4.13 -25.97 1.77
C TRP A 268 -5.09 -26.87 0.97
N GLY A 269 -6.37 -26.53 0.97
CA GLY A 269 -7.37 -27.26 0.21
C GLY A 269 -8.76 -26.67 0.35
N GLY A 270 -9.59 -26.80 -0.69
CA GLY A 270 -10.97 -26.30 -0.67
C GLY A 270 -11.09 -24.80 -0.38
N GLY A 271 -10.08 -24.01 -0.77
CA GLY A 271 -10.06 -22.58 -0.50
C GLY A 271 -9.61 -22.20 0.92
N ARG A 272 -9.20 -23.15 1.79
CA ARG A 272 -8.77 -22.89 3.18
C ARG A 272 -7.31 -23.26 3.40
N PHE A 273 -6.59 -22.48 4.20
CA PHE A 273 -5.18 -22.74 4.57
C PHE A 273 -5.00 -22.87 6.08
N ARG A 274 -3.92 -23.55 6.45
CA ARG A 274 -3.33 -23.51 7.79
C ARG A 274 -1.81 -23.40 7.68
N VAL A 275 -1.28 -22.20 7.86
CA VAL A 275 0.14 -21.86 7.64
C VAL A 275 0.87 -21.70 8.98
N PRO A 276 1.86 -22.55 9.30
CA PRO A 276 2.75 -22.34 10.43
C PRO A 276 3.88 -21.37 10.06
N ALA A 277 3.81 -20.11 10.49
CA ALA A 277 4.86 -19.12 10.25
C ALA A 277 5.83 -19.08 11.43
N ASN A 278 7.10 -19.44 11.18
CA ASN A 278 8.15 -19.41 12.19
C ASN A 278 8.81 -18.02 12.26
N MET A 279 8.86 -17.43 13.46
CA MET A 279 9.56 -16.18 13.74
C MET A 279 11.06 -16.48 13.85
N PHE A 280 11.71 -16.74 12.72
CA PHE A 280 12.98 -17.46 12.62
C PHE A 280 14.23 -16.74 13.15
N ARG A 281 14.16 -15.46 13.51
CA ARG A 281 15.24 -14.68 14.12
C ARG A 281 15.11 -14.70 15.63
N SER A 282 16.26 -14.66 16.30
CA SER A 282 16.34 -14.45 17.75
C SER A 282 16.29 -12.97 18.13
N ALA A 283 16.63 -12.07 17.20
CA ALA A 283 16.60 -10.64 17.43
C ALA A 283 15.16 -10.09 17.37
N PRO A 284 14.83 -9.07 18.18
CA PRO A 284 13.58 -8.35 18.06
C PRO A 284 13.38 -7.71 16.68
N GLY A 285 12.17 -7.73 16.18
CA GLY A 285 11.84 -7.16 14.88
C GLY A 285 10.36 -7.24 14.53
N ILE A 286 10.05 -6.84 13.30
CA ILE A 286 8.73 -7.02 12.70
C ILE A 286 8.80 -8.13 11.67
N TYR A 287 7.81 -9.00 11.72
CA TYR A 287 7.58 -10.02 10.71
C TYR A 287 6.41 -9.61 9.83
N THR A 288 6.65 -9.48 8.53
CA THR A 288 5.62 -9.21 7.52
C THR A 288 5.35 -10.51 6.77
N ILE A 289 4.15 -11.05 6.96
CA ILE A 289 3.71 -12.33 6.40
C ILE A 289 2.85 -12.04 5.18
N VAL A 290 3.31 -12.51 4.03
CA VAL A 290 2.76 -12.16 2.71
C VAL A 290 2.27 -13.42 2.02
N PHE A 291 0.95 -13.53 1.84
CA PHE A 291 0.35 -14.60 1.07
C PHE A 291 0.32 -14.21 -0.41
N TRP A 292 1.01 -14.99 -1.24
CA TRP A 292 1.01 -14.84 -2.69
C TRP A 292 -0.03 -15.76 -3.30
N ILE A 293 -0.90 -15.22 -4.15
CA ILE A 293 -1.98 -15.99 -4.78
C ILE A 293 -1.93 -15.84 -6.29
N ASN A 294 -2.44 -16.84 -6.99
CA ASN A 294 -2.75 -16.75 -8.41
C ASN A 294 -4.26 -16.57 -8.57
N LEU A 295 -4.67 -15.62 -9.41
CA LEU A 295 -6.05 -15.60 -9.89
C LEU A 295 -6.29 -16.85 -10.76
N HIS A 296 -7.55 -17.26 -10.84
CA HIS A 296 -7.93 -18.37 -11.71
C HIS A 296 -7.49 -18.09 -13.15
N ASN A 297 -6.85 -19.08 -13.79
CA ASN A 297 -6.27 -18.99 -15.14
C ASN A 297 -5.15 -17.94 -15.30
N THR A 298 -4.46 -17.59 -14.22
CA THR A 298 -3.25 -16.75 -14.28
C THR A 298 -2.08 -17.47 -13.65
N GLU A 299 -0.88 -17.25 -14.19
CA GLU A 299 0.36 -17.87 -13.69
C GLU A 299 1.19 -16.94 -12.82
N ASN A 300 0.92 -15.64 -12.85
CA ASN A 300 1.72 -14.64 -12.14
C ASN A 300 1.15 -14.41 -10.74
N PRO A 301 1.84 -14.82 -9.68
CA PRO A 301 1.38 -14.58 -8.33
C PRO A 301 1.49 -13.11 -7.98
N PHE A 302 0.60 -12.67 -7.12
CA PHE A 302 0.63 -11.34 -6.52
C PHE A 302 0.27 -11.46 -5.03
N PRO A 303 0.72 -10.54 -4.18
CA PRO A 303 0.44 -10.61 -2.77
C PRO A 303 -1.01 -10.18 -2.50
N ALA A 304 -1.69 -10.95 -1.66
CA ALA A 304 -3.06 -10.69 -1.21
C ALA A 304 -3.10 -10.22 0.25
N THR A 305 -1.99 -10.30 0.97
CA THR A 305 -1.89 -9.86 2.38
C THR A 305 -0.52 -9.31 2.71
N GLU A 306 -0.45 -8.45 3.72
CA GLU A 306 0.77 -7.97 4.37
C GLU A 306 0.55 -7.87 5.89
N ILE A 307 0.60 -9.01 6.58
CA ILE A 307 0.28 -9.08 8.01
C ILE A 307 1.55 -8.89 8.83
N CYS A 308 1.55 -7.88 9.69
CA CYS A 308 2.69 -7.55 10.52
C CYS A 308 2.52 -8.08 11.94
N VAL A 309 3.57 -8.73 12.45
CA VAL A 309 3.67 -9.28 13.80
C VAL A 309 4.92 -8.72 14.45
N ARG A 310 4.77 -8.06 15.60
CA ARG A 310 5.91 -7.59 16.39
C ARG A 310 6.48 -8.73 17.22
N VAL A 311 7.79 -8.93 17.18
CA VAL A 311 8.45 -10.03 17.87
C VAL A 311 9.49 -9.50 18.84
N GLU A 312 9.31 -9.79 20.12
CA GLU A 312 10.13 -9.37 21.26
C GLU A 312 10.17 -10.45 22.36
#